data_AF-A0A6C0LB24-F1
#
_entry.id   AF-A0A6C0LB24-F1
#
_cell.length_a   1.000
_cell.length_b   1.000
_cell.length_c   1.000
_cell.angle_alpha   90.00
_cell.angle_beta   90.00
_cell.angle_gamma   90.00
#
_symmetry.space_group_name_H-M   'P 1'
#
loop_
_entity.id
_entity.type
_entity.pdbx_description
1 polymer ?
#
loop_
_entity_poly.entity_id
_entity_poly.type
_entity_poly.pdbx_seq_one_letter_code
_entity_poly.pdbx_strand_id
1 'polypeptide(L)'
;MSISSSKFDSNLPLNKLHKKYRSKFCDGNMTFHDCELEILRHAIDESEKTKGEKIVNSEDVKKMLKIVEDFIIRKKLVCYGGTAINNILPKFAQFYNRDLEIPDYDFYSSNALEDAKELANIYFKAGYTDVEAKSGVHMGTFKVFVNYIPIADITLLNRMLFDSISKDSIHVAGIRYAPPNFLRMAMYLELSRPDGDISRWEKVFKRLALLNKHYPLTAKSDCEKIDFQRKMSNNSDMSEKLYISTRDSFIDQGIVFFGGYATSLYSKYMLPEQQHIVRKIPDFDVLSEEPDKCAAVLKEALERDGFKKIKLINHEPVGEIIPQHIEVRVGIETIAYIYKPIACHSYNTIIVENKDVNVATIDTILAFYLAFLYVSDKYYNKDRLICMAKFLFEVESKNRLEQKGLLKRFSLNCIGKQSTLEDMRSEKAEKFKELAGVKGTKEYDMWFLRYIPSELHRERNRVDKKTSKRTRKKNISIIDILRKKQRTIKRHKKSFF
;
A
#
# COMPACT_ATOMS: atom_id res chain seq x y z
N MET A 1 -31.38 62.71 66.89
CA MET A 1 -31.37 61.28 67.24
C MET A 1 -32.09 60.54 66.11
N SER A 2 -31.42 60.10 65.07
CA SER A 2 -30.67 58.84 64.93
C SER A 2 -31.36 58.03 63.83
N ILE A 3 -31.07 58.35 62.57
CA ILE A 3 -31.55 57.61 61.40
C ILE A 3 -30.51 56.52 61.10
N SER A 4 -30.98 55.29 61.04
CA SER A 4 -30.21 54.06 60.84
C SER A 4 -29.47 54.06 59.50
N SER A 5 -28.14 53.90 59.53
CA SER A 5 -27.36 53.59 58.33
C SER A 5 -27.35 52.08 58.09
N SER A 6 -27.95 51.69 56.96
CA SER A 6 -27.82 50.34 56.42
C SER A 6 -26.38 50.14 55.94
N LYS A 7 -25.67 49.19 56.57
CA LYS A 7 -24.33 48.75 56.14
C LYS A 7 -24.40 48.20 54.71
N PHE A 8 -23.59 48.75 53.83
CA PHE A 8 -23.25 48.15 52.54
C PHE A 8 -22.50 46.84 52.80
N ASP A 9 -23.11 45.73 52.41
CA ASP A 9 -22.53 44.39 52.52
C ASP A 9 -21.58 44.17 51.33
N SER A 10 -20.32 44.56 51.51
CA SER A 10 -19.25 44.34 50.52
C SER A 10 -18.65 42.94 50.69
N ASN A 11 -19.41 41.91 50.32
CA ASN A 11 -18.92 40.54 50.25
C ASN A 11 -19.30 39.90 48.90
N LEU A 12 -18.72 40.44 47.83
CA LEU A 12 -18.54 39.70 46.58
C LEU A 12 -17.26 38.86 46.72
N PRO A 13 -17.31 37.52 46.54
CA PRO A 13 -16.10 36.70 46.63
C PRO A 13 -15.15 37.06 45.48
N LEU A 14 -14.02 37.67 45.85
CA LEU A 14 -12.87 37.96 45.01
C LEU A 14 -12.11 36.66 44.71
N ASN A 15 -12.73 35.77 43.92
CA ASN A 15 -12.04 34.67 43.25
C ASN A 15 -12.27 34.77 41.74
N LYS A 16 -11.95 35.94 41.17
CA LYS A 16 -11.49 35.97 39.78
C LYS A 16 -10.07 35.44 39.81
N LEU A 17 -9.89 34.13 39.62
CA LEU A 17 -8.59 33.58 39.22
C LEU A 17 -8.06 34.47 38.11
N HIS A 18 -6.99 35.21 38.38
CA HIS A 18 -6.28 35.96 37.35
C HIS A 18 -5.76 34.93 36.35
N LYS A 19 -6.50 34.71 35.27
CA LYS A 19 -6.01 33.90 34.16
C LYS A 19 -4.75 34.58 33.64
N LYS A 20 -3.62 33.84 33.69
CA LYS A 20 -2.31 34.26 33.20
C LYS A 20 -2.37 34.86 31.80
N TYR A 21 -3.27 34.34 30.96
CA TYR A 21 -3.56 34.84 29.62
C TYR A 21 -5.04 35.19 29.47
N ARG A 22 -5.33 36.22 28.66
CA ARG A 22 -6.72 36.63 28.33
C ARG A 22 -7.36 35.74 27.26
N SER A 23 -6.55 35.07 26.44
CA SER A 23 -7.04 34.15 25.40
C SER A 23 -7.78 32.98 26.03
N LYS A 24 -8.94 32.62 25.45
CA LYS A 24 -9.71 31.44 25.88
C LYS A 24 -9.03 30.11 25.52
N PHE A 25 -8.02 30.15 24.64
CA PHE A 25 -7.28 28.98 24.15
C PHE A 25 -6.07 28.64 25.02
N CYS A 26 -5.68 29.54 25.95
CA CYS A 26 -4.50 29.35 26.77
C CYS A 26 -4.87 28.96 28.20
N ASP A 27 -4.13 28.02 28.77
CA ASP A 27 -4.22 27.68 30.19
C ASP A 27 -3.17 28.42 31.03
N GLY A 28 -3.26 28.31 32.36
CA GLY A 28 -2.33 28.98 33.28
C GLY A 28 -0.92 28.37 33.31
N ASN A 29 -0.75 27.15 32.80
CA ASN A 29 0.49 26.39 32.84
C ASN A 29 1.35 26.59 31.58
N MET A 30 0.76 27.00 30.47
CA MET A 30 1.45 27.34 29.22
C MET A 30 2.48 28.46 29.41
N THR A 31 3.58 28.41 28.65
CA THR A 31 4.47 29.58 28.48
C THR A 31 3.81 30.61 27.55
N PHE A 32 4.39 31.83 27.47
CA PHE A 32 3.89 32.83 26.54
C PHE A 32 3.96 32.32 25.09
N HIS A 33 5.05 31.65 24.76
CA HIS A 33 5.25 31.06 23.44
C HIS A 33 4.27 29.91 23.16
N ASP A 34 4.00 29.03 24.12
CA ASP A 34 3.00 27.97 23.94
C ASP A 34 1.59 28.55 23.72
N CYS A 35 1.24 29.58 24.48
CA CYS A 35 -0.04 30.28 24.30
C CYS A 35 -0.14 30.95 22.92
N GLU A 36 0.94 31.58 22.43
CA GLU A 36 1.01 32.17 21.09
C GLU A 36 0.86 31.10 19.99
N LEU A 37 1.55 29.96 20.13
CA LEU A 37 1.43 28.83 19.21
C LEU A 37 0.03 28.23 19.21
N GLU A 38 -0.62 28.13 20.37
CA GLU A 38 -1.98 27.59 20.46
C GLU A 38 -3.01 28.52 19.82
N ILE A 39 -2.84 29.84 19.97
CA ILE A 39 -3.65 30.84 19.25
C ILE A 39 -3.45 30.70 17.73
N LEU A 40 -2.20 30.55 17.28
CA LEU A 40 -1.89 30.35 15.86
C LEU A 40 -2.54 29.07 15.32
N ARG A 41 -2.40 27.94 16.04
CA ARG A 41 -3.03 26.66 15.67
C ARG A 41 -4.53 26.80 15.53
N HIS A 42 -5.19 27.44 16.48
CA HIS A 42 -6.63 27.66 16.38
C HIS A 42 -7.01 28.53 15.18
N ALA A 43 -6.24 29.57 14.87
CA ALA A 43 -6.48 30.40 13.68
C ALA A 43 -6.26 29.63 12.37
N ILE A 44 -5.28 28.72 12.32
CA ILE A 44 -5.06 27.80 11.20
C ILE A 44 -6.27 26.87 11.06
N ASP A 45 -6.69 26.21 12.14
CA ASP A 45 -7.82 25.27 12.14
C ASP A 45 -9.13 25.94 11.67
N GLU A 46 -9.44 27.14 12.16
CA GLU A 46 -10.64 27.90 11.71
C GLU A 46 -10.56 28.30 10.24
N SER A 47 -9.37 28.70 9.77
CA SER A 47 -9.13 29.10 8.37
C SER A 47 -9.24 27.90 7.43
N GLU A 48 -8.64 26.77 7.80
CA GLU A 48 -8.71 25.51 7.04
C GLU A 48 -10.14 24.99 6.99
N LYS A 49 -10.86 24.99 8.11
CA LYS A 49 -12.28 24.63 8.17
C LYS A 49 -13.12 25.50 7.23
N THR A 50 -12.97 26.82 7.32
CA THR A 50 -13.76 27.76 6.50
C THR A 50 -13.47 27.62 5.01
N LYS A 51 -12.21 27.38 4.63
CA LYS A 51 -11.82 27.17 3.22
C LYS A 51 -12.29 25.80 2.72
N GLY A 52 -12.11 24.76 3.52
CA GLY A 52 -12.52 23.39 3.24
C GLY A 52 -14.02 23.27 2.97
N GLU A 53 -14.85 23.80 3.87
CA GLU A 53 -16.31 23.81 3.74
C GLU A 53 -16.78 24.44 2.43
N LYS A 54 -16.16 25.57 2.02
CA LYS A 54 -16.51 26.27 0.78
C LYS A 54 -16.19 25.45 -0.46
N ILE A 55 -15.03 24.78 -0.45
CA ILE A 55 -14.55 23.99 -1.58
C ILE A 55 -15.39 22.71 -1.72
N VAL A 56 -15.55 21.95 -0.64
CA VAL A 56 -16.30 20.68 -0.62
C VAL A 56 -17.78 20.89 -0.97
N ASN A 57 -18.37 21.99 -0.52
CA ASN A 57 -19.78 22.27 -0.80
C ASN A 57 -20.06 22.81 -2.19
N SER A 58 -19.04 23.09 -3.00
CA SER A 58 -19.24 23.49 -4.39
C SER A 58 -19.91 22.36 -5.18
N GLU A 59 -20.93 22.71 -5.96
CA GLU A 59 -21.69 21.75 -6.77
C GLU A 59 -20.79 21.01 -7.77
N ASP A 60 -19.76 21.69 -8.27
CA ASP A 60 -18.78 21.11 -9.18
C ASP A 60 -17.92 20.03 -8.50
N VAL A 61 -17.48 20.23 -7.25
CA VAL A 61 -16.73 19.22 -6.49
C VAL A 61 -17.61 18.01 -6.16
N LYS A 62 -18.88 18.23 -5.77
CA LYS A 62 -19.82 17.14 -5.53
C LYS A 62 -20.03 16.27 -6.76
N LYS A 63 -20.17 16.89 -7.94
CA LYS A 63 -20.23 16.16 -9.22
C LYS A 63 -18.93 15.42 -9.52
N MET A 64 -17.77 16.04 -9.26
CA MET A 64 -16.47 15.38 -9.45
C MET A 64 -16.35 14.11 -8.60
N LEU A 65 -16.70 14.19 -7.32
CA LEU A 65 -16.67 13.07 -6.39
C LEU A 65 -17.64 11.95 -6.81
N LYS A 66 -18.86 12.32 -7.21
CA LYS A 66 -19.85 11.34 -7.68
C LYS A 66 -19.35 10.55 -8.89
N ILE A 67 -18.68 11.20 -9.84
CA ILE A 67 -18.13 10.53 -11.04
C ILE A 67 -17.11 9.45 -10.67
N VAL A 68 -16.17 9.74 -9.76
CA VAL A 68 -15.17 8.74 -9.34
C VAL A 68 -15.79 7.63 -8.51
N GLU A 69 -16.74 7.95 -7.63
CA GLU A 69 -17.48 6.94 -6.85
C GLU A 69 -18.26 5.99 -7.77
N ASP A 70 -19.04 6.52 -8.71
CA ASP A 70 -19.79 5.74 -9.71
C ASP A 70 -18.85 4.88 -10.57
N PHE A 71 -17.67 5.41 -10.93
CA PHE A 71 -16.64 4.68 -11.66
C PHE A 71 -16.12 3.48 -10.85
N ILE A 72 -15.72 3.69 -9.59
CA ILE A 72 -15.22 2.65 -8.68
C ILE A 72 -16.27 1.56 -8.51
N ILE A 73 -17.53 1.93 -8.24
CA ILE A 73 -18.65 1.01 -8.04
C ILE A 73 -18.87 0.15 -9.30
N ARG A 74 -19.02 0.79 -10.47
CA ARG A 74 -19.28 0.10 -11.74
C ARG A 74 -18.14 -0.87 -12.09
N LYS A 75 -16.89 -0.45 -11.90
CA LYS A 75 -15.69 -1.24 -12.24
C LYS A 75 -15.33 -2.24 -11.14
N LYS A 76 -16.02 -2.21 -9.99
CA LYS A 76 -15.80 -3.08 -8.82
C LYS A 76 -14.36 -3.00 -8.31
N LEU A 77 -13.79 -1.80 -8.34
CA LEU A 77 -12.43 -1.53 -7.87
C LEU A 77 -12.40 -1.49 -6.34
N VAL A 78 -11.21 -1.69 -5.76
CA VAL A 78 -11.05 -1.86 -4.31
C VAL A 78 -10.27 -0.69 -3.73
N CYS A 79 -10.94 0.17 -2.98
CA CYS A 79 -10.32 1.27 -2.27
C CYS A 79 -9.38 0.78 -1.16
N TYR A 80 -8.24 1.45 -0.96
CA TYR A 80 -7.27 1.12 0.08
C TYR A 80 -6.83 2.36 0.88
N GLY A 81 -5.78 2.22 1.70
CA GLY A 81 -5.13 3.34 2.37
C GLY A 81 -5.97 3.99 3.46
N GLY A 82 -5.70 5.27 3.72
CA GLY A 82 -6.39 6.04 4.77
C GLY A 82 -7.89 6.15 4.52
N THR A 83 -8.28 6.34 3.26
CA THR A 83 -9.69 6.43 2.84
C THR A 83 -10.42 5.13 3.11
N ALA A 84 -9.82 3.97 2.83
CA ALA A 84 -10.44 2.69 3.18
C ALA A 84 -10.58 2.48 4.68
N ILE A 85 -9.51 2.71 5.46
CA ILE A 85 -9.55 2.57 6.92
C ILE A 85 -10.66 3.46 7.49
N ASN A 86 -10.71 4.73 7.08
CA ASN A 86 -11.73 5.67 7.57
C ASN A 86 -13.16 5.17 7.29
N ASN A 87 -13.43 4.70 6.08
CA ASN A 87 -14.80 4.43 5.65
C ASN A 87 -15.37 3.10 6.18
N ILE A 88 -14.51 2.14 6.53
CA ILE A 88 -14.95 0.91 7.18
C ILE A 88 -15.19 1.11 8.68
N LEU A 89 -14.67 2.18 9.29
CA LEU A 89 -14.87 2.44 10.72
C LEU A 89 -16.29 2.95 11.00
N PRO A 90 -16.83 2.69 12.21
CA PRO A 90 -18.04 3.35 12.69
C PRO A 90 -17.94 4.87 12.61
N LYS A 91 -19.05 5.56 12.36
CA LYS A 91 -19.07 7.03 12.13
C LYS A 91 -18.35 7.84 13.21
N PHE A 92 -18.53 7.49 14.48
CA PHE A 92 -17.89 8.17 15.61
C PHE A 92 -16.37 7.95 15.70
N ALA A 93 -15.83 6.96 14.99
CA ALA A 93 -14.42 6.60 14.94
C ALA A 93 -13.76 7.04 13.62
N GLN A 94 -14.49 7.69 12.71
CA GLN A 94 -13.90 8.21 11.47
C GLN A 94 -13.01 9.41 11.80
N PHE A 95 -11.84 9.46 11.17
CA PHE A 95 -10.80 10.48 11.40
C PHE A 95 -10.66 11.47 10.24
N TYR A 96 -11.35 11.24 9.11
CA TYR A 96 -11.50 12.23 8.04
C TYR A 96 -12.87 12.89 8.12
N ASN A 97 -12.89 14.20 7.94
CA ASN A 97 -14.12 14.97 7.88
C ASN A 97 -14.47 15.27 6.41
N ARG A 98 -15.41 14.50 5.86
CA ARG A 98 -15.89 14.64 4.48
C ARG A 98 -16.64 15.94 4.20
N ASP A 99 -17.02 16.70 5.24
CA ASP A 99 -17.65 18.01 5.09
C ASP A 99 -16.61 19.14 4.94
N LEU A 100 -15.35 18.86 5.30
CA LEU A 100 -14.24 19.82 5.28
C LEU A 100 -13.19 19.49 4.22
N GLU A 101 -12.98 18.21 3.93
CA GLU A 101 -11.90 17.74 3.08
C GLU A 101 -12.44 16.96 1.86
N ILE A 102 -11.87 17.23 0.69
CA ILE A 102 -12.10 16.42 -0.50
C ILE A 102 -11.37 15.08 -0.29
N PRO A 103 -12.05 13.92 -0.35
CA PRO A 103 -11.39 12.64 -0.25
C PRO A 103 -10.53 12.39 -1.49
N ASP A 104 -9.26 12.05 -1.28
CA ASP A 104 -8.44 11.41 -2.31
C ASP A 104 -8.79 9.92 -2.37
N TYR A 105 -9.19 9.45 -3.55
CA TYR A 105 -9.59 8.07 -3.76
C TYR A 105 -8.41 7.22 -4.21
N ASP A 106 -7.77 6.56 -3.24
CA ASP A 106 -6.81 5.48 -3.49
C ASP A 106 -7.55 4.16 -3.77
N PHE A 107 -7.37 3.56 -4.95
CA PHE A 107 -7.93 2.24 -5.24
C PHE A 107 -7.05 1.36 -6.13
N TYR A 108 -7.11 0.05 -5.86
CA TYR A 108 -6.45 -0.95 -6.68
C TYR A 108 -7.27 -1.28 -7.92
N SER A 109 -6.56 -1.56 -9.02
CA SER A 109 -7.11 -2.14 -10.23
C SER A 109 -6.13 -3.16 -10.81
N SER A 110 -6.63 -4.28 -11.36
CA SER A 110 -5.81 -5.18 -12.17
C SER A 110 -5.53 -4.64 -13.58
N ASN A 111 -6.05 -3.46 -13.92
CA ASN A 111 -5.96 -2.80 -15.22
C ASN A 111 -5.79 -1.27 -15.08
N ALA A 112 -4.99 -0.86 -14.09
CA ALA A 112 -4.91 0.53 -13.62
C ALA A 112 -4.64 1.58 -14.71
N LEU A 113 -3.77 1.28 -15.67
CA LEU A 113 -3.43 2.19 -16.77
C LEU A 113 -4.65 2.56 -17.62
N GLU A 114 -5.42 1.57 -18.04
CA GLU A 114 -6.60 1.79 -18.89
C GLU A 114 -7.75 2.38 -18.08
N ASP A 115 -7.88 1.99 -16.81
CA ASP A 115 -8.88 2.58 -15.91
C ASP A 115 -8.61 4.07 -15.65
N ALA A 116 -7.34 4.49 -15.55
CA ALA A 116 -6.96 5.90 -15.44
C ALA A 116 -7.33 6.70 -16.70
N LYS A 117 -7.05 6.16 -17.89
CA LYS A 117 -7.45 6.77 -19.17
C LYS A 117 -8.97 6.84 -19.31
N GLU A 118 -9.69 5.79 -18.91
CA GLU A 118 -11.16 5.75 -18.95
C GLU A 118 -11.77 6.80 -18.01
N LEU A 119 -11.28 6.90 -16.77
CA LEU A 119 -11.76 7.88 -15.80
C LEU A 119 -11.52 9.32 -16.30
N ALA A 120 -10.35 9.62 -16.83
CA ALA A 120 -10.06 10.91 -17.45
C ALA A 120 -11.02 11.22 -18.62
N ASN A 121 -11.32 10.23 -19.46
CA ASN A 121 -12.29 10.41 -20.55
C ASN A 121 -13.72 10.68 -20.04
N ILE A 122 -14.13 10.06 -18.93
CA ILE A 122 -15.44 10.30 -18.33
C ILE A 122 -15.54 11.75 -17.83
N TYR A 123 -14.53 12.25 -17.12
CA TYR A 123 -14.48 13.66 -16.72
C TYR A 123 -14.53 14.61 -17.91
N PHE A 124 -13.73 14.35 -18.94
CA PHE A 124 -13.75 15.20 -20.14
C PHE A 124 -15.14 15.22 -20.81
N LYS A 125 -15.81 14.06 -20.90
CA LYS A 125 -17.18 13.97 -21.42
C LYS A 125 -18.21 14.68 -20.55
N ALA A 126 -17.98 14.76 -19.24
CA ALA A 126 -18.82 15.48 -18.30
C ALA A 126 -18.64 17.02 -18.36
N GLY A 127 -17.72 17.52 -19.21
CA GLY A 127 -17.52 18.94 -19.46
C GLY A 127 -16.28 19.56 -18.82
N TYR A 128 -15.49 18.78 -18.07
CA TYR A 128 -14.24 19.26 -17.48
C TYR A 128 -13.14 19.35 -18.54
N THR A 129 -12.50 20.51 -18.68
CA THR A 129 -11.48 20.75 -19.73
C THR A 129 -10.06 20.47 -19.27
N ASP A 130 -9.77 20.71 -17.99
CA ASP A 130 -8.47 20.51 -17.36
C ASP A 130 -8.43 19.14 -16.68
N VAL A 131 -8.31 18.09 -17.49
CA VAL A 131 -8.25 16.70 -17.04
C VAL A 131 -6.94 16.07 -17.48
N GLU A 132 -6.21 15.49 -16.53
CA GLU A 132 -4.94 14.81 -16.77
C GLU A 132 -4.90 13.49 -16.01
N ALA A 133 -4.65 12.38 -16.70
CA ALA A 133 -4.17 11.15 -16.08
C ALA A 133 -2.67 11.03 -16.32
N LYS A 134 -1.88 10.85 -15.26
CA LYS A 134 -0.43 10.70 -15.37
C LYS A 134 0.16 9.63 -14.47
N SER A 135 1.34 9.14 -14.80
CA SER A 135 2.10 8.20 -13.96
C SER A 135 2.49 8.83 -12.62
N GLY A 136 2.28 8.11 -11.52
CA GLY A 136 2.75 8.45 -10.18
C GLY A 136 4.26 8.25 -10.03
N VAL A 137 4.79 8.42 -8.81
CA VAL A 137 6.23 8.21 -8.54
C VAL A 137 6.61 6.74 -8.74
N HIS A 138 5.80 5.82 -8.22
CA HIS A 138 5.97 4.38 -8.40
C HIS A 138 5.37 3.92 -9.74
N MET A 139 6.05 3.00 -10.43
CA MET A 139 5.54 2.38 -11.64
C MET A 139 4.19 1.71 -11.36
N GLY A 140 3.21 1.89 -12.23
CA GLY A 140 1.90 1.24 -12.10
C GLY A 140 0.91 1.91 -11.17
N THR A 141 1.28 3.00 -10.49
CA THR A 141 0.32 3.94 -9.89
C THR A 141 0.07 5.09 -10.86
N PHE A 142 -1.20 5.46 -11.05
CA PHE A 142 -1.62 6.56 -11.91
C PHE A 142 -2.46 7.55 -11.12
N LYS A 143 -2.23 8.84 -11.36
CA LYS A 143 -2.95 9.94 -10.70
C LYS A 143 -3.88 10.60 -11.72
N VAL A 144 -5.14 10.82 -11.35
CA VAL A 144 -6.12 11.55 -12.16
C VAL A 144 -6.41 12.90 -11.52
N PHE A 145 -6.12 13.96 -12.26
CA PHE A 145 -6.39 15.34 -11.87
C PHE A 145 -7.56 15.90 -12.67
N VAL A 146 -8.45 16.63 -11.99
CA VAL A 146 -9.56 17.37 -12.60
C VAL A 146 -9.54 18.77 -12.04
N ASN A 147 -9.45 19.78 -12.91
CA ASN A 147 -9.28 21.17 -12.53
C ASN A 147 -8.15 21.37 -11.49
N TYR A 148 -7.02 20.67 -11.71
CA TYR A 148 -5.84 20.67 -10.82
C TYR A 148 -6.05 20.03 -9.44
N ILE A 149 -7.24 19.49 -9.15
CA ILE A 149 -7.52 18.74 -7.93
C ILE A 149 -7.12 17.27 -8.16
N PRO A 150 -6.30 16.66 -7.30
CA PRO A 150 -6.06 15.22 -7.34
C PRO A 150 -7.33 14.49 -6.87
N ILE A 151 -7.98 13.76 -7.78
CA ILE A 151 -9.24 13.08 -7.48
C ILE A 151 -9.04 11.59 -7.18
N ALA A 152 -8.06 10.96 -7.81
CA ALA A 152 -7.84 9.53 -7.66
C ALA A 152 -6.38 9.11 -7.89
N ASP A 153 -5.97 8.14 -7.07
CA ASP A 153 -4.76 7.34 -7.21
C ASP A 153 -5.15 5.89 -7.53
N ILE A 154 -4.80 5.44 -8.74
CA ILE A 154 -5.14 4.12 -9.27
C ILE A 154 -3.89 3.27 -9.32
N THR A 155 -3.79 2.29 -8.43
CA THR A 155 -2.59 1.44 -8.30
C THR A 155 -2.81 0.08 -8.92
N LEU A 156 -1.89 -0.34 -9.79
CA LEU A 156 -1.88 -1.66 -10.39
C LEU A 156 -1.64 -2.71 -9.31
N LEU A 157 -2.54 -3.69 -9.22
CA LEU A 157 -2.35 -4.86 -8.37
C LEU A 157 -2.38 -6.12 -9.23
N ASN A 158 -1.48 -7.06 -8.97
CA ASN A 158 -1.46 -8.36 -9.65
C ASN A 158 -2.87 -9.00 -9.61
N ARG A 159 -3.31 -9.57 -10.72
CA ARG A 159 -4.68 -10.09 -10.85
C ARG A 159 -5.06 -11.08 -9.75
N MET A 160 -4.15 -11.99 -9.38
CA MET A 160 -4.37 -12.96 -8.31
C MET A 160 -4.64 -12.27 -6.97
N LEU A 161 -3.78 -11.30 -6.61
CA LEU A 161 -3.91 -10.52 -5.38
C LEU A 161 -5.19 -9.69 -5.40
N PHE A 162 -5.46 -9.00 -6.52
CA PHE A 162 -6.67 -8.21 -6.70
C PHE A 162 -7.93 -9.05 -6.51
N ASP A 163 -8.02 -10.21 -7.15
CA ASP A 163 -9.18 -11.10 -7.03
C ASP A 163 -9.33 -11.61 -5.58
N SER A 164 -8.22 -11.92 -4.89
CA SER A 164 -8.25 -12.34 -3.48
C SER A 164 -8.73 -11.23 -2.55
N ILE A 165 -8.19 -10.01 -2.65
CA ILE A 165 -8.62 -8.90 -1.78
C ILE A 165 -10.04 -8.42 -2.11
N SER A 166 -10.45 -8.52 -3.38
CA SER A 166 -11.78 -8.12 -3.84
C SER A 166 -12.85 -9.07 -3.29
N LYS A 167 -12.53 -10.37 -3.19
CA LYS A 167 -13.39 -11.39 -2.58
C LYS A 167 -13.67 -11.10 -1.10
N ASP A 168 -12.66 -10.67 -0.35
CA ASP A 168 -12.76 -10.44 1.10
C ASP A 168 -13.07 -8.96 1.46
N SER A 169 -13.34 -8.12 0.45
CA SER A 169 -13.56 -6.69 0.64
C SER A 169 -14.81 -6.36 1.46
N ILE A 170 -14.76 -5.24 2.19
CA ILE A 170 -15.91 -4.69 2.91
C ILE A 170 -16.67 -3.75 1.98
N HIS A 171 -17.98 -3.91 1.88
CA HIS A 171 -18.84 -3.08 1.06
C HIS A 171 -19.52 -1.99 1.90
N VAL A 172 -19.30 -0.72 1.56
CA VAL A 172 -20.02 0.41 2.17
C VAL A 172 -20.52 1.32 1.05
N ALA A 173 -21.83 1.58 1.02
CA ALA A 173 -22.49 2.38 -0.03
C ALA A 173 -22.15 1.94 -1.47
N GLY A 174 -21.98 0.64 -1.70
CA GLY A 174 -21.64 0.07 -3.01
C GLY A 174 -20.15 0.08 -3.36
N ILE A 175 -19.31 0.83 -2.64
CA ILE A 175 -17.86 0.86 -2.82
C ILE A 175 -17.23 -0.31 -2.05
N ARG A 176 -16.24 -0.96 -2.67
CA ARG A 176 -15.43 -2.01 -2.04
C ARG A 176 -14.21 -1.40 -1.38
N TYR A 177 -13.98 -1.75 -0.12
CA TYR A 177 -12.82 -1.35 0.65
C TYR A 177 -11.98 -2.58 0.98
N ALA A 178 -10.65 -2.44 0.89
CA ALA A 178 -9.73 -3.53 1.15
C ALA A 178 -9.97 -4.16 2.53
N PRO A 179 -9.83 -5.49 2.66
CA PRO A 179 -10.11 -6.20 3.90
C PRO A 179 -9.22 -5.70 5.05
N PRO A 180 -9.72 -5.70 6.31
CA PRO A 180 -8.97 -5.21 7.47
C PRO A 180 -7.58 -5.85 7.62
N ASN A 181 -7.43 -7.15 7.33
CA ASN A 181 -6.14 -7.83 7.41
C ASN A 181 -5.15 -7.34 6.34
N PHE A 182 -5.62 -6.91 5.17
CA PHE A 182 -4.77 -6.33 4.12
C PHE A 182 -4.36 -4.90 4.48
N LEU A 183 -5.30 -4.11 5.03
CA LEU A 183 -4.99 -2.78 5.55
C LEU A 183 -3.99 -2.85 6.71
N ARG A 184 -4.15 -3.83 7.59
CA ARG A 184 -3.22 -4.14 8.68
C ARG A 184 -1.84 -4.55 8.16
N MET A 185 -1.78 -5.41 7.14
CA MET A 185 -0.54 -5.76 6.45
C MET A 185 0.21 -4.51 5.98
N ALA A 186 -0.47 -3.63 5.25
CA ALA A 186 0.15 -2.42 4.71
C ALA A 186 0.66 -1.50 5.84
N MET A 187 -0.04 -1.40 6.97
CA MET A 187 0.42 -0.60 8.10
C MET A 187 1.63 -1.22 8.83
N TYR A 188 1.63 -2.54 9.05
CA TYR A 188 2.81 -3.21 9.62
C TYR A 188 4.01 -3.14 8.68
N LEU A 189 3.78 -3.20 7.37
CA LEU A 189 4.82 -3.03 6.37
C LEU A 189 5.53 -1.69 6.55
N GLU A 190 4.79 -0.60 6.68
CA GLU A 190 5.36 0.74 6.93
C GLU A 190 6.09 0.81 8.27
N LEU A 191 5.51 0.29 9.36
CA LEU A 191 6.12 0.31 10.70
C LEU A 191 7.36 -0.59 10.81
N SER A 192 7.49 -1.56 9.91
CA SER A 192 8.63 -2.49 9.88
C SER A 192 9.82 -1.98 9.08
N ARG A 193 9.74 -0.78 8.46
CA ARG A 193 10.75 -0.23 7.54
C ARG A 193 11.45 1.00 8.13
N PRO A 194 12.52 0.83 8.93
CA PRO A 194 13.18 1.95 9.60
C PRO A 194 13.87 2.92 8.62
N ASP A 195 14.30 2.45 7.46
CA ASP A 195 14.85 3.31 6.40
C ASP A 195 13.77 3.87 5.45
N GLY A 196 12.49 3.53 5.69
CA GLY A 196 11.35 4.05 4.94
C GLY A 196 10.95 5.47 5.34
N ASP A 197 9.72 5.88 5.01
CA ASP A 197 9.21 7.19 5.41
C ASP A 197 8.72 7.19 6.87
N ILE A 198 9.67 7.32 7.80
CA ILE A 198 9.41 7.33 9.24
C ILE A 198 8.53 8.52 9.68
N SER A 199 8.42 9.58 8.88
CA SER A 199 7.55 10.73 9.20
C SER A 199 6.07 10.33 9.29
N ARG A 200 5.72 9.19 8.69
CA ARG A 200 4.35 8.65 8.66
C ARG A 200 4.04 7.73 9.83
N TRP A 201 5.04 7.25 10.57
CA TRP A 201 4.87 6.18 11.57
C TRP A 201 3.84 6.51 12.63
N GLU A 202 3.84 7.74 13.16
CA GLU A 202 2.86 8.15 14.17
C GLU A 202 1.42 8.06 13.63
N LYS A 203 1.21 8.57 12.41
CA LYS A 203 -0.09 8.53 11.72
C LYS A 203 -0.52 7.10 11.40
N VAL A 204 0.41 6.27 10.94
CA VAL A 204 0.18 4.85 10.64
C VAL A 204 -0.21 4.09 11.91
N PHE A 205 0.54 4.28 13.00
CA PHE A 205 0.28 3.60 14.27
C PHE A 205 -1.07 3.98 14.87
N LYS A 206 -1.43 5.27 14.88
CA LYS A 206 -2.76 5.75 15.34
C LYS A 206 -3.90 5.06 14.58
N ARG A 207 -3.77 4.93 13.25
CA ARG A 207 -4.75 4.24 12.39
C ARG A 207 -4.78 2.75 12.62
N LEU A 208 -3.63 2.11 12.81
CA LEU A 208 -3.53 0.69 13.12
C LEU A 208 -4.22 0.37 14.46
N ALA A 209 -3.98 1.17 15.49
CA ALA A 209 -4.63 1.02 16.79
C ALA A 209 -6.16 1.10 16.68
N LEU A 210 -6.65 2.07 15.90
CA LEU A 210 -8.08 2.25 15.65
C LEU A 210 -8.68 1.08 14.85
N LEU A 211 -7.98 0.63 13.81
CA LEU A 211 -8.38 -0.53 13.03
C LEU A 211 -8.43 -1.78 13.91
N ASN A 212 -7.42 -2.02 14.74
CA ASN A 212 -7.36 -3.17 15.64
C ASN A 212 -8.48 -3.15 16.71
N LYS A 213 -8.88 -1.96 17.16
CA LYS A 213 -10.00 -1.80 18.11
C LYS A 213 -11.34 -2.20 17.50
N HIS A 214 -11.60 -1.82 16.26
CA HIS A 214 -12.91 -2.03 15.61
C HIS A 214 -12.98 -3.29 14.74
N TYR A 215 -11.82 -3.77 14.28
CA TYR A 215 -11.66 -4.96 13.46
C TYR A 215 -10.53 -5.83 14.04
N PRO A 216 -10.74 -6.45 15.22
CA PRO A 216 -9.72 -7.26 15.88
C PRO A 216 -9.25 -8.40 14.97
N LEU A 217 -7.97 -8.75 15.09
CA LEU A 217 -7.41 -9.89 14.37
C LEU A 217 -8.00 -11.19 14.93
N THR A 218 -8.88 -11.82 14.16
CA THR A 218 -9.59 -13.05 14.55
C THR A 218 -9.26 -14.17 13.58
N ALA A 219 -9.10 -15.37 14.12
CA ALA A 219 -9.08 -16.60 13.34
C ALA A 219 -10.50 -17.16 13.32
N LYS A 220 -11.00 -17.55 12.14
CA LYS A 220 -12.30 -18.24 12.01
C LYS A 220 -12.23 -19.66 12.57
N SER A 221 -11.09 -20.29 12.35
CA SER A 221 -10.79 -21.65 12.78
C SER A 221 -10.27 -21.65 14.21
N ASP A 222 -10.58 -22.73 14.92
CA ASP A 222 -10.06 -22.99 16.25
C ASP A 222 -8.56 -23.27 16.14
N CYS A 223 -7.74 -22.30 16.56
CA CYS A 223 -6.29 -22.38 16.44
C CYS A 223 -5.71 -23.58 17.21
N GLU A 224 -6.40 -24.12 18.20
CA GLU A 224 -5.94 -25.28 18.98
C GLU A 224 -6.11 -26.60 18.21
N LYS A 225 -6.98 -26.61 17.20
CA LYS A 225 -7.30 -27.80 16.38
C LYS A 225 -6.54 -27.85 15.06
N ILE A 226 -5.79 -26.80 14.74
CA ILE A 226 -4.99 -26.77 13.51
C ILE A 226 -3.76 -27.65 13.75
N ASP A 227 -3.48 -28.55 12.80
CA ASP A 227 -2.23 -29.30 12.81
C ASP A 227 -1.09 -28.41 12.30
N PHE A 228 -0.31 -27.87 13.24
CA PHE A 228 0.90 -27.09 12.94
C PHE A 228 2.12 -28.00 12.69
N GLN A 229 2.00 -29.27 13.06
CA GLN A 229 3.05 -30.25 12.90
C GLN A 229 2.84 -30.96 11.55
N ARG A 230 3.87 -31.03 10.71
CA ARG A 230 3.83 -32.01 9.63
C ARG A 230 4.09 -33.39 10.22
N LYS A 231 3.45 -34.43 9.70
CA LYS A 231 3.89 -35.82 9.92
C LYS A 231 5.25 -36.01 9.26
N MET A 232 6.33 -35.59 9.94
CA MET A 232 7.67 -35.98 9.53
C MET A 232 7.76 -37.51 9.57
N SER A 233 8.47 -38.09 8.59
CA SER A 233 8.67 -39.53 8.51
C SER A 233 9.09 -40.13 9.87
N ASN A 234 8.69 -41.37 10.16
CA ASN A 234 8.73 -42.06 11.46
C ASN A 234 10.09 -42.17 12.19
N ASN A 235 11.13 -41.45 11.78
CA ASN A 235 12.46 -41.46 12.38
C ASN A 235 12.78 -40.10 13.03
N SER A 236 12.52 -39.99 14.35
CA SER A 236 12.64 -38.76 15.15
C SER A 236 14.02 -38.11 15.06
N ASP A 237 15.07 -38.93 15.11
CA ASP A 237 16.45 -38.46 15.31
C ASP A 237 16.99 -37.79 14.04
N MET A 238 16.63 -38.31 12.86
CA MET A 238 17.00 -37.70 11.57
C MET A 238 16.27 -36.38 11.34
N SER A 239 15.03 -36.27 11.81
CA SER A 239 14.22 -35.05 11.71
C SER A 239 14.77 -33.96 12.63
N GLU A 240 15.15 -34.31 13.86
CA GLU A 240 15.78 -33.39 14.81
C GLU A 240 17.14 -32.92 14.30
N LYS A 241 17.98 -33.84 13.80
CA LYS A 241 19.25 -33.49 13.18
C LYS A 241 19.05 -32.53 12.01
N LEU A 242 18.06 -32.79 11.13
CA LEU A 242 17.77 -31.91 9.99
C LEU A 242 17.41 -30.49 10.44
N TYR A 243 16.55 -30.39 11.46
CA TYR A 243 16.13 -29.12 12.02
C TYR A 243 17.32 -28.35 12.63
N ILE A 244 18.16 -29.01 13.44
CA ILE A 244 19.33 -28.38 14.08
C ILE A 244 20.36 -27.94 13.02
N SER A 245 20.69 -28.82 12.07
CA SER A 245 21.61 -28.50 10.96
C SER A 245 21.13 -27.28 10.16
N THR A 246 19.83 -27.21 9.87
CA THR A 246 19.24 -26.08 9.14
C THR A 246 19.31 -24.79 9.97
N ARG A 247 18.89 -24.85 11.24
CA ARG A 247 18.92 -23.73 12.18
C ARG A 247 20.34 -23.17 12.30
N ASP A 248 21.31 -24.03 12.57
CA ASP A 248 22.70 -23.63 12.83
C ASP A 248 23.34 -23.06 11.57
N SER A 249 23.09 -23.66 10.39
CA SER A 249 23.53 -23.11 9.11
C SER A 249 23.01 -21.69 8.87
N PHE A 250 21.76 -21.42 9.21
CA PHE A 250 21.18 -20.08 9.08
C PHE A 250 21.70 -19.09 10.13
N ILE A 251 21.89 -19.52 11.37
CA ILE A 251 22.51 -18.68 12.42
C ILE A 251 23.93 -18.29 12.01
N ASP A 252 24.73 -19.26 11.55
CA ASP A 252 26.13 -19.04 11.15
C ASP A 252 26.24 -18.13 9.91
N GLN A 253 25.20 -18.07 9.08
CA GLN A 253 25.10 -17.13 7.96
C GLN A 253 24.62 -15.72 8.37
N GLY A 254 24.18 -15.52 9.61
CA GLY A 254 23.73 -14.22 10.11
C GLY A 254 22.40 -13.74 9.50
N ILE A 255 21.61 -14.62 8.89
CA ILE A 255 20.34 -14.23 8.24
C ILE A 255 19.21 -14.01 9.26
N VAL A 256 18.11 -13.40 8.82
CA VAL A 256 17.00 -13.02 9.72
C VAL A 256 15.88 -14.05 9.68
N PHE A 257 15.52 -14.61 10.84
CA PHE A 257 14.38 -15.51 10.97
C PHE A 257 13.07 -14.73 11.14
N PHE A 258 12.02 -15.11 10.41
CA PHE A 258 10.67 -14.56 10.61
C PHE A 258 9.56 -15.63 10.68
N GLY A 259 9.88 -16.87 10.33
CA GLY A 259 8.95 -18.02 10.29
C GLY A 259 8.74 -18.77 11.60
N GLY A 260 8.66 -20.10 11.49
CA GLY A 260 8.45 -21.03 12.61
C GLY A 260 9.44 -20.85 13.77
N TYR A 261 10.75 -20.82 13.47
CA TYR A 261 11.78 -20.61 14.49
C TYR A 261 11.66 -19.26 15.20
N ALA A 262 11.39 -18.17 14.46
CA ALA A 262 11.15 -16.87 15.08
C ALA A 262 9.94 -16.91 16.01
N THR A 263 8.84 -17.54 15.56
CA THR A 263 7.61 -17.68 16.33
C THR A 263 7.83 -18.53 17.59
N SER A 264 8.65 -19.58 17.52
CA SER A 264 8.99 -20.40 18.70
C SER A 264 9.81 -19.63 19.73
N LEU A 265 10.66 -18.68 19.32
CA LEU A 265 11.37 -17.77 20.24
C LEU A 265 10.41 -16.79 20.93
N TYR A 266 9.38 -16.30 20.21
CA TYR A 266 8.31 -15.49 20.79
C TYR A 266 7.36 -16.29 21.71
N SER A 267 7.34 -17.62 21.60
CA SER A 267 6.45 -18.49 22.39
C SER A 267 6.57 -18.30 23.90
N LYS A 268 7.76 -17.93 24.40
CA LYS A 268 7.97 -17.67 25.83
C LYS A 268 7.09 -16.54 26.41
N TYR A 269 6.48 -15.73 25.55
CA TYR A 269 5.55 -14.65 25.91
C TYR A 269 4.08 -15.00 25.61
N MET A 270 3.82 -16.22 25.11
CA MET A 270 2.49 -16.73 24.77
C MET A 270 1.91 -17.57 25.91
N LEU A 271 0.60 -17.84 25.86
CA LEU A 271 -0.07 -18.75 26.80
C LEU A 271 0.44 -20.20 26.61
N PRO A 272 0.36 -21.06 27.65
CA PRO A 272 0.86 -22.44 27.57
C PRO A 272 0.28 -23.24 26.38
N GLU A 273 -1.03 -23.16 26.09
CA GLU A 273 -1.61 -23.89 24.95
C GLU A 273 -0.98 -23.43 23.62
N GLN A 274 -0.76 -22.12 23.48
CA GLN A 274 -0.14 -21.50 22.30
C GLN A 274 1.33 -21.91 22.15
N GLN A 275 2.06 -22.05 23.26
CA GLN A 275 3.47 -22.48 23.25
C GLN A 275 3.64 -23.86 22.63
N HIS A 276 2.79 -24.81 23.00
CA HIS A 276 2.84 -26.18 22.47
C HIS A 276 2.56 -26.22 20.97
N ILE A 277 1.74 -25.30 20.48
CA ILE A 277 1.39 -25.20 19.06
C ILE A 277 2.59 -24.73 18.24
N VAL A 278 3.19 -23.59 18.62
CA VAL A 278 4.23 -22.94 17.80
C VAL A 278 5.57 -23.66 17.84
N ARG A 279 5.88 -24.39 18.92
CA ARG A 279 7.12 -25.19 19.02
C ARG A 279 7.16 -26.40 18.09
N LYS A 280 6.01 -26.81 17.53
CA LYS A 280 5.90 -27.97 16.63
C LYS A 280 6.15 -27.64 15.16
N ILE A 281 6.40 -26.37 14.84
CA ILE A 281 6.59 -25.92 13.46
C ILE A 281 8.03 -26.26 13.02
N PRO A 282 8.22 -27.20 12.07
CA PRO A 282 9.57 -27.63 11.69
C PRO A 282 10.21 -26.75 10.61
N ASP A 283 9.47 -25.76 10.09
CA ASP A 283 9.83 -25.01 8.89
C ASP A 283 10.51 -23.68 9.22
N PHE A 284 11.48 -23.31 8.38
CA PHE A 284 12.20 -22.06 8.48
C PHE A 284 11.75 -21.09 7.39
N ASP A 285 11.18 -19.95 7.78
CA ASP A 285 11.04 -18.81 6.89
C ASP A 285 12.06 -17.75 7.30
N VAL A 286 12.93 -17.39 6.36
CA VAL A 286 14.09 -16.52 6.59
C VAL A 286 14.24 -15.46 5.50
N LEU A 287 14.85 -14.34 5.86
CA LEU A 287 15.19 -13.24 4.94
C LEU A 287 16.69 -13.26 4.66
N SER A 288 17.05 -13.18 3.37
CA SER A 288 18.44 -13.06 2.91
C SER A 288 18.52 -12.18 1.68
N GLU A 289 19.50 -11.26 1.63
CA GLU A 289 19.73 -10.41 0.46
C GLU A 289 20.26 -11.20 -0.75
N GLU A 290 20.89 -12.36 -0.49
CA GLU A 290 21.42 -13.29 -1.48
C GLU A 290 20.77 -14.69 -1.35
N PRO A 291 19.47 -14.87 -1.70
CA PRO A 291 18.77 -16.15 -1.49
C PRO A 291 19.46 -17.35 -2.12
N ASP A 292 19.99 -17.22 -3.34
CA ASP A 292 20.66 -18.30 -4.07
C ASP A 292 21.91 -18.81 -3.33
N LYS A 293 22.73 -17.88 -2.84
CA LYS A 293 23.93 -18.17 -2.07
C LYS A 293 23.57 -18.80 -0.72
N CYS A 294 22.56 -18.24 -0.05
CA CYS A 294 22.06 -18.77 1.22
C CYS A 294 21.55 -20.21 1.07
N ALA A 295 20.79 -20.48 0.01
CA ALA A 295 20.28 -21.81 -0.32
C ALA A 295 21.41 -22.79 -0.66
N ALA A 296 22.44 -22.35 -1.38
CA ALA A 296 23.60 -23.16 -1.71
C ALA A 296 24.41 -23.56 -0.46
N VAL A 297 24.68 -22.61 0.45
CA VAL A 297 25.39 -22.88 1.71
C VAL A 297 24.59 -23.85 2.58
N LEU A 298 23.27 -23.68 2.69
CA LEU A 298 22.43 -24.63 3.41
C LEU A 298 22.50 -26.03 2.78
N LYS A 299 22.40 -26.12 1.45
CA LYS A 299 22.49 -27.40 0.74
C LYS A 299 23.82 -28.11 1.05
N GLU A 300 24.95 -27.40 1.00
CA GLU A 300 26.27 -27.96 1.31
C GLU A 300 26.38 -28.40 2.78
N ALA A 301 25.81 -27.65 3.72
CA ALA A 301 25.75 -28.04 5.13
C ALA A 301 24.95 -29.34 5.32
N LEU A 302 23.78 -29.43 4.71
CA LEU A 302 22.92 -30.62 4.80
C LEU A 302 23.54 -31.84 4.11
N GLU A 303 24.22 -31.67 2.98
CA GLU A 303 24.96 -32.75 2.30
C GLU A 303 26.11 -33.27 3.18
N ARG A 304 26.86 -32.38 3.84
CA ARG A 304 27.90 -32.76 4.83
C ARG A 304 27.33 -33.56 6.00
N ASP A 305 26.12 -33.23 6.44
CA ASP A 305 25.43 -33.92 7.53
C ASP A 305 24.76 -35.25 7.10
N GLY A 306 24.90 -35.63 5.83
CA GLY A 306 24.47 -36.91 5.29
C GLY A 306 23.07 -36.91 4.67
N PHE A 307 22.41 -35.76 4.56
CA PHE A 307 21.11 -35.64 3.89
C PHE A 307 21.28 -35.73 2.37
N LYS A 308 20.32 -36.40 1.71
CA LYS A 308 20.33 -36.62 0.26
C LYS A 308 19.02 -36.12 -0.35
N LYS A 309 19.00 -35.98 -1.69
CA LYS A 309 17.83 -35.55 -2.48
C LYS A 309 17.37 -34.12 -2.12
N ILE A 310 18.32 -33.21 -2.00
CA ILE A 310 18.06 -31.79 -1.73
C ILE A 310 17.75 -31.09 -3.05
N LYS A 311 16.64 -30.35 -3.12
CA LYS A 311 16.23 -29.56 -4.27
C LYS A 311 16.07 -28.10 -3.86
N LEU A 312 16.58 -27.21 -4.71
CA LEU A 312 16.37 -25.76 -4.62
C LEU A 312 15.36 -25.38 -5.70
N ILE A 313 14.25 -24.79 -5.33
CA ILE A 313 13.16 -24.41 -6.24
C ILE A 313 12.99 -22.90 -6.18
N ASN A 314 13.21 -22.23 -7.30
CA ASN A 314 13.06 -20.79 -7.42
C ASN A 314 11.60 -20.42 -7.68
N HIS A 315 11.11 -19.44 -6.93
CA HIS A 315 9.77 -18.88 -7.09
C HIS A 315 9.87 -17.39 -7.44
N GLU A 316 9.24 -17.02 -8.55
CA GLU A 316 9.13 -15.64 -9.01
C GLU A 316 8.30 -14.78 -8.05
N PRO A 317 8.57 -13.47 -7.96
CA PRO A 317 7.77 -12.56 -7.14
C PRO A 317 6.31 -12.48 -7.62
N VAL A 318 5.39 -12.27 -6.68
CA VAL A 318 3.98 -12.04 -6.98
C VAL A 318 3.61 -10.59 -6.67
N GLY A 319 3.61 -9.77 -7.72
CA GLY A 319 3.43 -8.32 -7.59
C GLY A 319 4.50 -7.70 -6.70
N GLU A 320 4.14 -6.65 -5.97
CA GLU A 320 5.04 -5.97 -5.01
C GLU A 320 4.94 -6.55 -3.59
N ILE A 321 4.13 -7.59 -3.38
CA ILE A 321 3.78 -8.09 -2.05
C ILE A 321 4.61 -9.31 -1.67
N ILE A 322 4.76 -10.27 -2.61
CA ILE A 322 5.50 -11.51 -2.35
C ILE A 322 6.84 -11.42 -3.06
N PRO A 323 7.95 -11.42 -2.32
CA PRO A 323 9.26 -11.39 -2.93
C PRO A 323 9.59 -12.67 -3.68
N GLN A 324 10.57 -12.55 -4.56
CA GLN A 324 11.32 -13.69 -5.06
C GLN A 324 11.86 -14.50 -3.88
N HIS A 325 11.74 -15.82 -3.96
CA HIS A 325 12.19 -16.68 -2.88
C HIS A 325 12.60 -18.06 -3.39
N ILE A 326 13.42 -18.73 -2.59
CA ILE A 326 13.87 -20.09 -2.85
C ILE A 326 13.27 -21.02 -1.82
N GLU A 327 12.67 -22.09 -2.31
CA GLU A 327 12.21 -23.19 -1.51
C GLU A 327 13.26 -24.29 -1.47
N VAL A 328 13.68 -24.68 -0.27
CA VAL A 328 14.64 -25.76 -0.04
C VAL A 328 13.87 -27.01 0.39
N ARG A 329 13.91 -28.06 -0.45
CA ARG A 329 13.27 -29.35 -0.16
C ARG A 329 14.28 -30.45 0.08
N VAL A 330 14.00 -31.31 1.05
CA VAL A 330 14.72 -32.57 1.28
C VAL A 330 13.75 -33.72 1.02
N GLY A 331 13.97 -34.46 -0.06
CA GLY A 331 13.01 -35.47 -0.52
C GLY A 331 11.70 -34.82 -1.02
N ILE A 332 10.61 -35.02 -0.28
CA ILE A 332 9.29 -34.40 -0.56
C ILE A 332 8.96 -33.26 0.41
N GLU A 333 9.78 -33.06 1.45
CA GLU A 333 9.49 -32.15 2.54
C GLU A 333 10.18 -30.81 2.30
N THR A 334 9.42 -29.72 2.49
CA THR A 334 9.94 -28.35 2.40
C THR A 334 10.53 -27.93 3.74
N ILE A 335 11.83 -27.69 3.80
CA ILE A 335 12.52 -27.39 5.05
C ILE A 335 12.61 -25.89 5.30
N ALA A 336 12.84 -25.11 4.24
CA ALA A 336 12.98 -23.68 4.36
C ALA A 336 12.45 -22.92 3.14
N TYR A 337 11.97 -21.71 3.39
CA TYR A 337 11.77 -20.67 2.40
C TYR A 337 12.71 -19.49 2.70
N ILE A 338 13.52 -19.14 1.70
CA ILE A 338 14.51 -18.06 1.79
C ILE A 338 14.02 -16.92 0.91
N TYR A 339 13.51 -15.87 1.53
CA TYR A 339 12.91 -14.72 0.86
C TYR A 339 13.92 -13.60 0.67
N LYS A 340 13.92 -13.00 -0.53
CA LYS A 340 14.65 -11.74 -0.76
C LYS A 340 13.88 -10.57 -0.13
N PRO A 341 14.47 -9.76 0.74
CA PRO A 341 13.81 -8.55 1.23
C PRO A 341 13.40 -7.62 0.08
N ILE A 342 12.17 -7.11 0.10
CA ILE A 342 11.69 -6.06 -0.85
C ILE A 342 12.00 -4.64 -0.36
N ALA A 343 12.45 -4.51 0.88
CA ALA A 343 12.77 -3.28 1.58
C ALA A 343 13.70 -3.59 2.75
N CYS A 344 14.18 -2.56 3.44
CA CYS A 344 14.86 -2.70 4.73
C CYS A 344 13.81 -3.08 5.79
N HIS A 345 13.79 -4.35 6.21
CA HIS A 345 12.85 -4.88 7.20
C HIS A 345 13.51 -5.04 8.57
N SER A 346 12.86 -4.48 9.60
CA SER A 346 13.40 -4.43 10.96
C SER A 346 13.55 -5.81 11.60
N TYR A 347 14.63 -5.98 12.37
CA TYR A 347 14.89 -7.16 13.18
C TYR A 347 15.57 -6.79 14.51
N ASN A 348 15.62 -7.75 15.43
CA ASN A 348 16.36 -7.68 16.68
C ASN A 348 17.40 -8.81 16.72
N THR A 349 18.57 -8.53 17.30
CA THR A 349 19.57 -9.55 17.59
C THR A 349 19.44 -9.98 19.05
N ILE A 350 19.41 -11.28 19.29
CA ILE A 350 19.37 -11.88 20.63
C ILE A 350 20.45 -12.95 20.76
N ILE A 351 20.89 -13.22 21.98
CA ILE A 351 21.86 -14.29 22.26
C ILE A 351 21.09 -15.58 22.60
N VAL A 352 21.35 -16.65 21.85
CA VAL A 352 20.85 -18.01 22.11
C VAL A 352 22.05 -18.94 22.10
N GLU A 353 22.29 -19.66 23.20
CA GLU A 353 23.42 -20.62 23.31
C GLU A 353 24.78 -19.99 22.93
N ASN A 354 25.04 -18.75 23.37
CA ASN A 354 26.23 -17.94 23.05
C ASN A 354 26.42 -17.57 21.57
N LYS A 355 25.38 -17.75 20.74
CA LYS A 355 25.34 -17.28 19.35
C LYS A 355 24.41 -16.09 19.20
N ASP A 356 24.79 -15.15 18.34
CA ASP A 356 23.92 -14.06 17.92
C ASP A 356 22.89 -14.58 16.91
N VAL A 357 21.61 -14.38 17.20
CA VAL A 357 20.49 -14.81 16.37
C VAL A 357 19.68 -13.58 15.98
N ASN A 358 19.53 -13.36 14.68
CA ASN A 358 18.74 -12.26 14.13
C ASN A 358 17.29 -12.70 13.93
N VAL A 359 16.36 -12.05 14.61
CA VAL A 359 14.93 -12.38 14.58
C VAL A 359 14.14 -11.16 14.15
N ALA A 360 13.33 -11.29 13.10
CA ALA A 360 12.43 -10.25 12.63
C ALA A 360 11.54 -9.74 13.77
N THR A 361 11.29 -8.43 13.80
CA THR A 361 10.35 -7.86 14.77
C THR A 361 8.94 -8.40 14.51
N ILE A 362 8.06 -8.33 15.53
CA ILE A 362 6.64 -8.71 15.34
C ILE A 362 6.00 -7.93 14.20
N ASP A 363 6.35 -6.64 14.02
CA ASP A 363 5.84 -5.82 12.93
C ASP A 363 6.26 -6.39 11.56
N THR A 364 7.53 -6.78 11.41
CA THR A 364 8.01 -7.47 10.20
C THR A 364 7.28 -8.80 9.99
N ILE A 365 7.19 -9.67 11.00
CA ILE A 365 6.54 -10.98 10.86
C ILE A 365 5.06 -10.82 10.46
N LEU A 366 4.34 -9.89 11.09
CA LEU A 366 2.93 -9.63 10.77
C LEU A 366 2.75 -9.07 9.36
N ALA A 367 3.67 -8.23 8.86
CA ALA A 367 3.63 -7.77 7.47
C ALA A 367 3.69 -8.96 6.49
N PHE A 368 4.62 -9.91 6.69
CA PHE A 368 4.76 -11.08 5.82
C PHE A 368 3.58 -12.06 5.97
N TYR A 369 3.21 -12.45 7.18
CA TYR A 369 2.11 -13.42 7.36
C TYR A 369 0.78 -12.90 6.84
N LEU A 370 0.46 -11.63 7.07
CA LEU A 370 -0.77 -11.04 6.56
C LEU A 370 -0.73 -10.84 5.05
N ALA A 371 0.44 -10.62 4.45
CA ALA A 371 0.61 -10.61 3.00
C ALA A 371 0.31 -12.00 2.40
N PHE A 372 0.83 -13.06 3.02
CA PHE A 372 0.68 -14.44 2.56
C PHE A 372 -0.78 -14.93 2.57
N LEU A 373 -1.65 -14.32 3.39
CA LEU A 373 -3.10 -14.61 3.41
C LEU A 373 -3.81 -14.33 2.08
N TYR A 374 -3.24 -13.50 1.21
CA TYR A 374 -3.87 -13.09 -0.06
C TYR A 374 -3.27 -13.77 -1.29
N VAL A 375 -2.34 -14.70 -1.07
CA VAL A 375 -1.78 -15.56 -2.10
C VAL A 375 -2.58 -16.86 -2.19
N SER A 376 -2.50 -17.54 -3.33
CA SER A 376 -3.20 -18.80 -3.59
C SER A 376 -3.00 -19.85 -2.48
N ASP A 377 -4.08 -20.55 -2.14
CA ASP A 377 -4.14 -21.62 -1.11
C ASP A 377 -3.21 -22.81 -1.42
N LYS A 378 -2.64 -22.88 -2.63
CA LYS A 378 -1.66 -23.91 -3.01
C LYS A 378 -0.32 -23.78 -2.28
N TYR A 379 0.01 -22.57 -1.81
CA TYR A 379 1.33 -22.26 -1.23
C TYR A 379 1.29 -22.14 0.29
N TYR A 380 0.16 -21.68 0.84
CA TYR A 380 0.07 -21.36 2.26
C TYR A 380 -1.23 -21.86 2.88
N ASN A 381 -1.12 -22.43 4.07
CA ASN A 381 -2.28 -22.72 4.92
C ASN A 381 -2.73 -21.41 5.61
N LYS A 382 -3.82 -20.81 5.12
CA LYS A 382 -4.34 -19.53 5.63
C LYS A 382 -4.77 -19.60 7.09
N ASP A 383 -5.32 -20.73 7.53
CA ASP A 383 -5.71 -20.92 8.94
C ASP A 383 -4.49 -20.93 9.86
N ARG A 384 -3.41 -21.60 9.44
CA ARG A 384 -2.12 -21.58 10.15
C ARG A 384 -1.56 -20.16 10.25
N LEU A 385 -1.52 -19.44 9.13
CA LEU A 385 -1.01 -18.06 9.08
C LEU A 385 -1.81 -17.10 9.95
N ILE A 386 -3.14 -17.13 9.88
CA ILE A 386 -3.98 -16.22 10.68
C ILE A 386 -3.85 -16.51 12.17
N CYS A 387 -3.71 -17.78 12.57
CA CYS A 387 -3.49 -18.15 13.97
C CYS A 387 -2.11 -17.70 14.47
N MET A 388 -1.05 -17.88 13.67
CA MET A 388 0.28 -17.37 14.04
C MET A 388 0.29 -15.84 14.15
N ALA A 389 -0.34 -15.15 13.20
CA ALA A 389 -0.50 -13.70 13.26
C ALA A 389 -1.29 -13.28 14.51
N LYS A 390 -2.35 -14.00 14.87
CA LYS A 390 -3.14 -13.75 16.10
C LYS A 390 -2.27 -13.91 17.35
N PHE A 391 -1.50 -14.98 17.49
CA PHE A 391 -0.65 -15.19 18.66
C PHE A 391 0.42 -14.10 18.79
N LEU A 392 1.08 -13.74 17.69
CA LEU A 392 2.07 -12.64 17.70
C LEU A 392 1.43 -11.29 18.01
N PHE A 393 0.22 -11.04 17.50
CA PHE A 393 -0.54 -9.84 17.82
C PHE A 393 -0.89 -9.77 19.31
N GLU A 394 -1.28 -10.87 19.94
CA GLU A 394 -1.53 -10.93 21.39
C GLU A 394 -0.25 -10.69 22.20
N VAL A 395 0.89 -11.26 21.78
CA VAL A 395 2.20 -10.99 22.39
C VAL A 395 2.54 -9.51 22.29
N GLU A 396 2.40 -8.91 21.12
CA GLU A 396 2.64 -7.47 20.91
C GLU A 396 1.74 -6.62 21.80
N SER A 397 0.43 -6.91 21.81
CA SER A 397 -0.56 -6.15 22.58
C SER A 397 -0.27 -6.14 24.08
N LYS A 398 0.10 -7.30 24.65
CA LYS A 398 0.47 -7.46 26.07
C LYS A 398 1.79 -6.79 26.43
N ASN A 399 2.73 -6.72 25.49
CA ASN A 399 4.13 -6.32 25.75
C ASN A 399 4.53 -5.02 25.04
N ARG A 400 3.58 -4.22 24.56
CA ARG A 400 3.81 -3.07 23.67
C ARG A 400 4.80 -2.00 24.16
N LEU A 401 5.04 -1.92 25.48
CA LEU A 401 5.93 -0.94 26.12
C LEU A 401 7.28 -1.52 26.58
N GLU A 402 7.54 -2.81 26.37
CA GLU A 402 8.74 -3.48 26.91
C GLU A 402 10.06 -2.96 26.31
N GLN A 403 10.08 -2.66 25.01
CA GLN A 403 11.20 -2.02 24.30
C GLN A 403 12.59 -2.66 24.52
N LYS A 404 12.65 -3.98 24.79
CA LYS A 404 13.88 -4.70 25.10
C LYS A 404 13.95 -6.08 24.44
N GLY A 405 15.17 -6.51 24.11
CA GLY A 405 15.44 -7.82 23.51
C GLY A 405 14.54 -8.13 22.32
N LEU A 406 13.95 -9.32 22.31
CA LEU A 406 13.07 -9.78 21.24
C LEU A 406 11.76 -8.96 21.12
N LEU A 407 11.33 -8.32 22.21
CA LEU A 407 10.11 -7.49 22.28
C LEU A 407 10.36 -6.02 21.91
N LYS A 408 11.59 -5.66 21.54
CA LYS A 408 11.90 -4.32 21.06
C LYS A 408 11.16 -4.08 19.74
N ARG A 409 10.40 -2.99 19.67
CA ARG A 409 9.71 -2.56 18.45
C ARG A 409 10.39 -1.32 17.89
N PHE A 410 10.08 -0.98 16.64
CA PHE A 410 10.66 0.19 15.99
C PHE A 410 12.20 0.13 15.96
N SER A 411 12.74 -1.08 15.78
CA SER A 411 14.18 -1.30 15.69
C SER A 411 14.72 -0.65 14.42
N LEU A 412 15.86 0.03 14.53
CA LEU A 412 16.58 0.61 13.40
C LEU A 412 17.40 -0.44 12.64
N ASN A 413 17.75 -1.55 13.28
CA ASN A 413 18.45 -2.65 12.61
C ASN A 413 17.50 -3.30 11.62
N CYS A 414 17.93 -3.43 10.37
CA CYS A 414 17.12 -4.02 9.31
C CYS A 414 17.93 -4.80 8.29
N ILE A 415 17.25 -5.69 7.56
CA ILE A 415 17.79 -6.46 6.45
C ILE A 415 17.14 -6.04 5.13
N GLY A 416 17.93 -5.89 4.08
CA GLY A 416 17.48 -5.42 2.76
C GLY A 416 17.74 -3.94 2.54
N LYS A 417 17.61 -3.51 1.28
CA LYS A 417 17.75 -2.10 0.87
C LYS A 417 16.38 -1.45 0.70
N GLN A 418 16.16 -0.31 1.35
CA GLN A 418 15.02 0.55 1.05
C GLN A 418 15.32 1.42 -0.17
N SER A 419 14.41 1.42 -1.16
CA SER A 419 14.53 2.34 -2.30
C SER A 419 14.27 3.77 -1.86
N THR A 420 15.22 4.66 -2.15
CA THR A 420 15.11 6.11 -1.92
C THR A 420 14.37 6.80 -3.07
N LEU A 421 14.02 8.09 -2.89
CA LEU A 421 13.50 8.93 -3.97
C LEU A 421 14.53 9.10 -5.08
N GLU A 422 15.80 9.14 -4.73
CA GLU A 422 16.94 9.21 -5.64
C GLU A 422 17.05 7.93 -6.46
N ASP A 423 16.97 6.74 -5.83
CA ASP A 423 16.96 5.45 -6.53
C ASP A 423 15.79 5.40 -7.55
N MET A 424 14.58 5.76 -7.12
CA MET A 424 13.39 5.77 -7.99
C MET A 424 13.51 6.75 -9.16
N ARG A 425 14.12 7.91 -8.94
CA ARG A 425 14.40 8.89 -10.01
C ARG A 425 15.44 8.37 -10.99
N SER A 426 16.48 7.71 -10.48
CA SER A 426 17.51 7.09 -11.31
C SER A 426 16.92 5.99 -12.20
N GLU A 427 16.14 5.09 -11.61
CA GLU A 427 15.44 4.01 -12.34
C GLU A 427 14.52 4.59 -13.43
N LYS A 428 13.74 5.62 -13.12
CA LYS A 428 12.93 6.32 -14.12
C LYS A 428 13.75 6.96 -15.23
N ALA A 429 14.90 7.56 -14.92
CA ALA A 429 15.75 8.16 -15.93
C ALA A 429 16.35 7.10 -16.88
N GLU A 430 16.71 5.93 -16.35
CA GLU A 430 17.17 4.78 -17.15
C GLU A 430 16.05 4.25 -18.04
N LYS A 431 14.86 3.99 -17.47
CA LYS A 431 13.69 3.54 -18.22
C LYS A 431 13.25 4.53 -19.29
N PHE A 432 13.43 5.83 -19.06
CA PHE A 432 13.14 6.84 -20.08
C PHE A 432 14.07 6.74 -21.28
N LYS A 433 15.37 6.47 -21.06
CA LYS A 433 16.35 6.26 -22.14
C LYS A 433 16.05 4.98 -22.91
N GLU A 434 15.75 3.89 -22.19
CA GLU A 434 15.39 2.59 -22.77
C GLU A 434 14.14 2.68 -23.65
N LEU A 435 13.10 3.36 -23.17
CA LEU A 435 11.79 3.40 -23.83
C LEU A 435 11.58 4.61 -24.76
N ALA A 436 12.59 5.46 -24.96
CA ALA A 436 12.50 6.69 -25.75
C ALA A 436 11.98 6.47 -27.18
N GLY A 437 12.32 5.34 -27.80
CA GLY A 437 11.94 4.98 -29.17
C GLY A 437 10.54 4.38 -29.31
N VAL A 438 9.88 4.02 -28.21
CA VAL A 438 8.61 3.27 -28.21
C VAL A 438 7.48 4.03 -27.49
N LYS A 439 7.49 5.37 -27.59
CA LYS A 439 6.43 6.22 -27.04
C LYS A 439 5.04 5.81 -27.54
N GLY A 440 4.07 5.80 -26.63
CA GLY A 440 2.69 5.39 -26.93
C GLY A 440 2.45 3.89 -26.86
N THR A 441 3.47 3.09 -26.51
CA THR A 441 3.26 1.69 -26.11
C THR A 441 2.74 1.58 -24.69
N LYS A 442 2.10 0.46 -24.37
CA LYS A 442 1.64 0.16 -23.00
C LYS A 442 2.78 0.23 -21.99
N GLU A 443 3.95 -0.29 -22.35
CA GLU A 443 5.13 -0.29 -21.49
C GLU A 443 5.63 1.13 -21.20
N TYR A 444 5.75 1.98 -22.22
CA TYR A 444 6.10 3.39 -22.01
C TYR A 444 5.10 4.09 -21.09
N ASP A 445 3.81 3.88 -21.33
CA ASP A 445 2.74 4.49 -20.55
C ASP A 445 2.72 4.00 -19.09
N MET A 446 3.13 2.77 -18.80
CA MET A 446 3.24 2.28 -17.42
C MET A 446 4.20 3.12 -16.55
N TRP A 447 5.22 3.71 -17.19
CA TRP A 447 6.24 4.52 -16.52
C TRP A 447 6.01 6.03 -16.63
N PHE A 448 5.52 6.48 -17.78
CA PHE A 448 5.54 7.88 -18.19
C PHE A 448 4.21 8.36 -18.78
N LEU A 449 3.09 7.74 -18.39
CA LEU A 449 1.77 8.18 -18.85
C LEU A 449 1.61 9.69 -18.68
N ARG A 450 1.22 10.35 -19.76
CA ARG A 450 0.64 11.70 -19.76
C ARG A 450 -0.53 11.69 -20.72
N TYR A 451 -1.74 11.59 -20.17
CA TYR A 451 -2.96 11.43 -20.92
C TYR A 451 -3.91 12.60 -20.64
N ILE A 452 -4.10 13.45 -21.65
CA ILE A 452 -4.93 14.66 -21.58
C ILE A 452 -5.99 14.56 -22.68
N PRO A 453 -7.25 14.19 -22.34
CA PRO A 453 -8.31 13.98 -23.33
C PRO A 453 -8.56 15.18 -24.25
N SER A 454 -8.43 16.40 -23.72
CA SER A 454 -8.67 17.64 -24.46
C SER A 454 -7.63 17.89 -25.55
N GLU A 455 -6.36 17.54 -25.31
CA GLU A 455 -5.29 17.58 -26.32
C GLU A 455 -5.58 16.59 -27.45
N LEU A 456 -5.92 15.34 -27.10
CA LEU A 456 -6.26 14.29 -28.07
C LEU A 456 -7.47 14.65 -28.94
N HIS A 457 -8.51 15.27 -28.35
CA HIS A 457 -9.67 15.74 -29.09
C HIS A 457 -9.32 16.87 -30.07
N ARG A 458 -8.47 17.82 -29.66
CA ARG A 458 -7.98 18.91 -30.53
C ARG A 458 -7.15 18.37 -31.70
N GLU A 459 -6.31 17.37 -31.46
CA GLU A 459 -5.49 16.73 -32.50
C GLU A 459 -6.34 15.97 -33.52
N ARG A 460 -7.31 15.17 -33.07
CA ARG A 460 -8.27 14.48 -33.96
C ARG A 460 -9.01 15.47 -34.86
N ASN A 461 -9.54 16.54 -34.28
CA ASN A 461 -10.22 17.59 -35.04
C ASN A 461 -9.29 18.30 -36.05
N ARG A 462 -7.99 18.44 -35.77
CA ARG A 462 -7.00 18.98 -36.73
C ARG A 462 -6.74 18.01 -37.88
N VAL A 463 -6.66 16.71 -37.60
CA VAL A 463 -6.50 15.67 -38.62
C VAL A 463 -7.75 15.63 -39.51
N ASP A 464 -8.95 15.56 -38.95
CA ASP A 464 -10.21 15.51 -39.72
C ASP A 464 -10.40 16.74 -40.60
N LYS A 465 -10.04 17.94 -40.12
CA LYS A 465 -10.03 19.17 -40.94
C LYS A 465 -9.03 19.10 -42.10
N LYS A 466 -7.86 18.46 -41.92
CA LYS A 466 -6.89 18.23 -43.00
C LYS A 466 -7.41 17.21 -44.02
N THR A 467 -8.02 16.13 -43.57
CA THR A 467 -8.61 15.10 -44.45
C THR A 467 -9.77 15.67 -45.26
N SER A 468 -10.69 16.40 -44.61
CA SER A 468 -11.81 17.12 -45.24
C SER A 468 -11.37 18.15 -46.28
N LYS A 469 -10.32 18.94 -46.01
CA LYS A 469 -9.72 19.85 -47.01
C LYS A 469 -9.13 19.11 -48.21
N ARG A 470 -8.61 17.89 -48.03
CA ARG A 470 -8.08 17.04 -49.10
C ARG A 470 -9.20 16.44 -49.97
N THR A 471 -10.33 16.06 -49.38
CA THR A 471 -11.53 15.61 -50.12
C THR A 471 -12.20 16.75 -50.88
N ARG A 472 -12.26 17.97 -50.31
CA ARG A 472 -12.79 19.15 -51.01
C ARG A 472 -11.96 19.57 -52.24
N LYS A 473 -10.64 19.34 -52.22
CA LYS A 473 -9.76 19.56 -53.39
C LYS A 473 -9.94 18.53 -54.51
N LYS A 474 -10.60 17.39 -54.26
CA LYS A 474 -10.91 16.37 -55.29
C LYS A 474 -12.29 16.55 -55.96
N ASN A 475 -13.13 17.45 -55.45
CA ASN A 475 -14.42 17.82 -56.08
C ASN A 475 -14.32 19.12 -56.90
N ILE A 476 -13.19 19.36 -57.56
CA ILE A 476 -13.19 20.23 -58.75
C ILE A 476 -13.86 19.42 -59.87
N SER A 477 -14.86 20.04 -60.46
CA SER A 477 -16.01 19.40 -61.06
C SER A 477 -15.71 18.54 -62.30
N ILE A 478 -16.39 17.39 -62.42
CA ILE A 478 -16.55 16.66 -63.69
C ILE A 478 -17.09 17.59 -64.80
N ILE A 479 -17.76 18.68 -64.42
CA ILE A 479 -18.27 19.74 -65.31
C ILE A 479 -17.13 20.49 -66.02
N ASP A 480 -15.97 20.69 -65.39
CA ASP A 480 -14.80 21.34 -66.02
C ASP A 480 -14.08 20.43 -67.04
N ILE A 481 -14.16 19.11 -66.84
CA ILE A 481 -13.62 18.12 -67.79
C ILE A 481 -14.52 17.99 -69.03
N LEU A 482 -15.85 18.07 -68.87
CA LEU A 482 -16.80 18.03 -69.99
C LEU A 482 -16.76 19.30 -70.86
N ARG A 483 -16.52 20.48 -70.28
CA ARG A 483 -16.33 21.73 -71.04
C ARG A 483 -15.05 21.77 -71.87
N LYS A 484 -14.00 21.04 -71.48
CA LYS A 484 -12.75 20.93 -72.26
C LYS A 484 -12.88 19.99 -73.47
N LYS A 485 -13.73 18.95 -73.41
CA LYS A 485 -13.90 17.99 -74.51
C LYS A 485 -14.70 18.52 -75.71
N GLN A 486 -15.55 19.53 -75.53
CA GLN A 486 -16.26 20.18 -76.65
C GLN A 486 -15.43 21.23 -77.41
N ARG A 487 -14.33 21.73 -76.83
CA ARG A 487 -13.43 22.69 -77.52
C ARG A 487 -12.39 22.02 -78.42
N THR A 488 -12.07 20.74 -78.23
CA THR A 488 -11.10 20.00 -79.06
C THR A 488 -11.70 19.43 -80.35
N ILE A 489 -13.02 19.24 -80.45
CA ILE A 489 -13.66 18.70 -81.66
C ILE A 489 -13.89 19.78 -82.74
N LYS A 490 -13.94 21.08 -82.38
CA LYS A 490 -14.05 22.17 -83.36
C LYS A 490 -12.71 22.61 -83.99
N ARG A 491 -11.57 22.06 -83.55
CA ARG A 491 -10.23 22.44 -84.06
C ARG A 491 -9.59 21.41 -85.00
N HIS A 492 -10.22 20.25 -85.22
CA HIS A 492 -9.72 19.19 -86.12
C HIS A 492 -10.45 19.08 -87.46
N LYS A 493 -11.33 20.03 -87.80
CA LYS A 493 -12.03 20.10 -89.10
C LYS A 493 -11.54 21.22 -90.02
N LYS A 494 -10.31 21.72 -89.82
CA LYS A 494 -9.72 22.82 -90.62
C LYS A 494 -8.28 22.58 -91.08
N SER A 495 -7.89 21.33 -91.26
CA SER A 495 -6.55 20.95 -91.76
C SER A 495 -6.61 19.57 -92.42
N PHE A 496 -7.30 19.48 -93.55
CA PHE A 496 -7.14 18.45 -94.59
C PHE A 496 -7.69 19.05 -95.90
N PHE A 497 -6.84 19.81 -96.58
CA PHE A 497 -6.43 19.45 -97.93
C PHE A 497 -5.01 18.90 -97.81
#